data_AF-A0A9W6TRD0-F1
#
_entry.id   AF-A0A9W6TRD0-F1
#
_cell.length_a   1.000
_cell.length_b   1.000
_cell.length_c   1.000
_cell.angle_alpha   90.00
_cell.angle_beta   90.00
_cell.angle_gamma   90.00
#
_symmetry.space_group_name_H-M   'P 1'
#
loop_
_entity.id
_entity.type
_entity.pdbx_description
1 polymer ?
#
loop_
_entity_poly.entity_id
_entity_poly.type
_entity_poly.pdbx_seq_one_letter_code
_entity_poly.pdbx_strand_id
1 'polypeptide(L)' 'MESEYTAASVMGQELLGVRELLDGLEVAMVKPMLLRVDKQVALKQLDGEKSPSKAKHIDTRIKFAVHFSRSDVLAPVYC' A
#
# COMPACT_ATOMS: atom_id res chain seq x y z
N MET A 1 -12.35 10.12 -10.49
CA MET A 1 -11.20 9.35 -11.01
C MET A 1 -9.89 10.06 -10.65
N GLU A 2 -9.72 11.34 -10.98
CA GLU A 2 -8.51 12.10 -10.61
C GLU A 2 -8.37 12.31 -9.09
N SER A 3 -9.45 12.67 -8.39
CA SER A 3 -9.44 12.91 -6.94
C SER A 3 -9.00 11.72 -6.10
N GLU A 4 -9.36 10.49 -6.48
CA GLU A 4 -8.95 9.27 -5.80
C GLU A 4 -7.45 8.98 -6.01
N TYR A 5 -6.94 9.26 -7.20
CA TYR A 5 -5.52 9.17 -7.51
C TYR A 5 -4.71 10.23 -6.78
N THR A 6 -5.20 11.46 -6.72
CA THR A 6 -4.63 12.54 -5.91
C THR A 6 -4.59 12.14 -4.43
N ALA A 7 -5.70 11.67 -3.86
CA ALA A 7 -5.76 11.28 -2.45
C ALA A 7 -4.81 10.11 -2.13
N ALA A 8 -4.74 9.10 -3.00
CA ALA A 8 -3.83 7.98 -2.80
C ALA A 8 -2.36 8.39 -2.99
N SER A 9 -2.07 9.29 -3.94
CA SER A 9 -0.74 9.88 -4.14
C SER A 9 -0.30 10.68 -2.93
N VAL A 10 -1.17 11.52 -2.37
CA VAL A 10 -0.91 12.27 -1.15
C VAL A 10 -0.59 11.33 0.00
N MET A 11 -1.42 10.31 0.24
CA MET A 11 -1.18 9.33 1.30
C MET A 11 0.14 8.58 1.12
N GLY A 12 0.50 8.24 -0.12
CA GLY A 12 1.79 7.62 -0.42
C GLY A 12 2.98 8.53 -0.19
N GLN A 13 2.87 9.81 -0.55
CA GLN A 13 3.90 10.82 -0.27
C GLN A 13 4.05 11.06 1.23
N GLU A 14 2.94 11.10 1.98
CA GLU A 14 2.96 11.24 3.44
C GLU A 14 3.67 10.07 4.12
N LEU A 15 3.36 8.83 3.72
CA LEU A 15 4.04 7.64 4.25
C LEU A 15 5.54 7.63 3.93
N LEU A 16 5.92 8.06 2.72
CA LEU A 16 7.33 8.17 2.34
C LEU A 16 8.04 9.26 3.16
N GLY A 17 7.39 10.41 3.35
CA GLY A 17 7.92 11.51 4.17
C GLY A 17 8.12 11.10 5.63
N VAL A 18 7.19 10.33 6.21
CA VAL A 18 7.35 9.77 7.56
C VAL A 18 8.54 8.81 7.61
N ARG A 19 8.70 7.93 6.60
CA ARG A 19 9.85 7.02 6.52
C ARG A 19 11.18 7.79 6.47
N GLU A 20 11.27 8.82 5.62
CA GLU A 20 12.47 9.65 5.47
C GLU A 20 12.78 10.45 6.73
N LEU A 21 11.76 10.97 7.41
CA LEU A 21 11.91 11.65 8.70
C LEU A 21 12.51 10.71 9.75
N LEU A 22 11.97 9.49 9.88
CA LEU A 22 12.48 8.50 10.83
C LEU A 22 13.91 8.08 10.51
N ASP A 23 14.24 7.90 9.23
CA ASP A 23 15.59 7.59 8.74
C ASP A 23 16.58 8.70 9.14
N GLY A 24 16.20 9.96 8.94
CA GLY A 24 17.01 11.12 9.33
C GLY A 24 17.16 11.32 10.84
N LEU A 25 16.26 10.76 11.65
CA LEU A 25 16.36 10.75 13.12
C LEU A 25 17.08 9.50 13.67
N GLU A 26 17.66 8.67 12.80
CA GLU A 26 18.29 7.39 13.16
C GLU A 26 17.33 6.43 13.90
N VAL A 27 16.02 6.60 13.72
CA VAL A 27 15.00 5.74 14.30
C VAL A 27 14.82 4.53 13.40
N ALA A 28 15.19 3.35 13.91
CA ALA A 28 15.04 2.11 13.19
C ALA A 28 13.56 1.81 12.92
N MET A 29 13.16 1.87 11.64
CA MET A 29 11.86 1.41 11.18
C MET A 29 11.97 -0.05 10.72
N VAL A 30 11.14 -0.93 11.27
CA VAL A 30 11.03 -2.31 10.80
C VAL A 30 10.50 -2.28 9.36
N LYS A 31 11.28 -2.82 8.42
CA LYS A 31 10.92 -2.94 7.00
C LYS A 31 10.86 -4.42 6.61
N PRO A 32 9.82 -4.85 5.85
CA PRO A 32 8.62 -4.08 5.49
C PRO A 32 7.70 -3.85 6.70
N MET A 33 6.95 -2.74 6.71
CA MET A 33 5.93 -2.48 7.73
C MET A 33 4.71 -3.37 7.51
N LEU A 34 4.17 -3.98 8.55
CA LEU A 34 2.99 -4.85 8.43
C LEU A 34 1.73 -4.02 8.11
N LEU A 35 1.14 -4.28 6.94
CA LEU A 35 -0.19 -3.78 6.57
C LEU A 35 -1.22 -4.86 6.91
N ARG A 36 -1.96 -4.66 8.01
CA ARG A 36 -3.04 -5.58 8.38
C ARG A 36 -4.24 -5.42 7.46
N VAL A 37 -4.68 -6.52 6.88
CA VAL A 37 -5.81 -6.59 5.96
C VAL A 37 -6.85 -7.54 6.53
N ASP A 38 -8.03 -7.00 6.84
CA ASP A 38 -9.18 -7.72 7.44
C ASP A 38 -9.98 -8.56 6.43
N LYS A 39 -9.79 -8.28 5.13
CA LYS A 39 -10.50 -8.93 4.03
C LYS A 39 -9.56 -9.78 3.21
N GLN A 40 -9.73 -11.10 3.30
CA GLN A 40 -8.94 -12.06 2.52
C GLN A 40 -9.01 -11.81 1.01
N VAL A 41 -10.13 -11.30 0.50
CA VAL A 41 -10.29 -10.89 -0.91
C VAL A 41 -9.39 -9.71 -1.27
N ALA A 42 -9.21 -8.75 -0.37
CA ALA A 42 -8.30 -7.63 -0.59
C ALA A 42 -6.84 -8.09 -0.55
N LEU A 43 -6.49 -9.00 0.37
CA LEU A 43 -5.15 -9.59 0.45
C LEU A 43 -4.75 -10.29 -0.86
N LYS A 44 -5.63 -11.11 -1.43
CA LYS A 44 -5.40 -11.77 -2.73
C LYS A 44 -5.18 -10.78 -3.87
N GLN A 45 -5.89 -9.65 -3.85
CA GLN A 45 -5.66 -8.58 -4.84
C GLN A 45 -4.31 -7.89 -4.66
N LEU A 46 -3.78 -7.83 -3.44
CA LEU A 46 -2.45 -7.30 -3.15
C LEU A 46 -1.33 -8.25 -3.59
N ASP A 47 -1.54 -9.57 -3.45
CA ASP A 47 -0.60 -10.61 -3.89
C ASP A 47 -0.48 -10.73 -5.42
N GLY A 48 -1.28 -9.97 -6.17
CA GLY A 48 -1.23 -9.97 -7.63
C GLY A 48 -1.94 -11.16 -8.28
N GLU A 49 -2.69 -11.97 -7.51
CA GLU A 49 -3.73 -12.83 -8.11
C GLU A 49 -4.63 -11.90 -8.91
N LYS A 50 -4.70 -12.16 -10.23
CA LYS A 50 -5.43 -11.33 -11.20
C LYS A 50 -6.74 -10.90 -10.57
N SER A 51 -6.81 -9.62 -10.20
CA SER A 51 -8.08 -8.94 -9.97
C SER A 51 -9.01 -9.40 -11.09
N PRO A 52 -10.21 -9.90 -10.79
CA PRO A 52 -11.10 -10.37 -11.85
C PRO A 52 -11.13 -9.28 -12.91
N SER A 53 -10.81 -9.61 -14.15
CA SER A 53 -10.74 -8.64 -15.28
C SER A 53 -12.05 -7.86 -15.49
N LYS A 54 -13.09 -8.23 -14.72
CA LYS A 54 -14.40 -7.61 -14.60
C LYS A 54 -14.49 -6.47 -13.56
N ALA A 55 -13.50 -6.30 -12.68
CA ALA A 55 -13.43 -5.17 -11.77
C ALA A 55 -12.98 -3.94 -12.57
N LYS A 56 -13.90 -3.32 -13.31
CA LYS A 56 -13.69 -2.05 -14.03
C LYS A 56 -13.12 -0.93 -13.14
N HIS A 57 -13.25 -1.09 -11.82
CA HIS A 57 -12.73 -0.19 -10.79
C HIS A 57 -11.97 -1.00 -9.73
N ILE A 58 -10.71 -1.36 -10.00
CA ILE A 58 -9.80 -1.68 -8.91
C ILE A 58 -9.61 -0.38 -8.13
N ASP A 59 -9.97 -0.41 -6.84
CA ASP A 59 -9.82 0.71 -5.93
C ASP A 59 -8.37 1.24 -6.01
N THR A 60 -8.23 2.55 -6.22
CA THR A 60 -6.93 3.21 -6.35
C THR A 60 -6.03 2.98 -5.12
N ARG A 61 -6.62 2.77 -3.94
CA ARG A 61 -5.91 2.41 -2.70
C ARG A 61 -5.25 1.03 -2.79
N ILE A 62 -5.89 0.07 -3.45
CA ILE A 62 -5.32 -1.28 -3.68
C ILE A 62 -4.10 -1.19 -4.58
N LYS A 63 -4.15 -0.37 -5.65
CA LYS A 63 -2.98 -0.13 -6.51
C LYS A 63 -1.81 0.47 -5.74
N PHE A 64 -2.10 1.38 -4.81
CA PHE A 64 -1.09 2.00 -3.95
C PHE A 64 -0.46 1.02 -2.96
N ALA A 65 -1.29 0.20 -2.30
CA ALA A 65 -0.80 -0.85 -1.43
C ALA A 65 0.04 -1.90 -2.18
N VAL A 66 -0.35 -2.28 -3.41
CA VAL A 66 0.47 -3.13 -4.30
C VAL A 66 1.82 -2.46 -4.61
N HIS A 67 1.82 -1.18 -4.97
CA HIS A 67 3.05 -0.45 -5.26
C HIS A 67 4.02 -0.47 -4.08
N PHE A 68 3.54 -0.15 -2.87
CA PHE A 68 4.39 -0.17 -1.68
C PHE A 68 4.80 -1.57 -1.24
N SER A 69 3.99 -2.58 -1.51
CA SER A 69 4.36 -3.97 -1.24
C SER A 69 5.49 -4.43 -2.17
N ARG A 70 5.47 -4.01 -3.44
CA ARG A 70 6.55 -4.29 -4.40
C ARG A 70 7.85 -3.55 -4.10
N SER A 71 7.77 -2.40 -3.44
CA SER A 71 8.93 -1.60 -3.03
C SER A 71 9.46 -1.97 -1.63
N ASP A 72 9.03 -3.09 -1.06
CA ASP A 72 9.42 -3.59 0.27
C ASP A 72 9.15 -2.59 1.43
N VAL A 73 8.18 -1.70 1.22
CA VAL A 73 7.75 -0.72 2.24
C VAL A 73 6.65 -1.32 3.11
N LEU A 74 5.72 -2.07 2.52
CA LEU A 74 4.59 -2.70 3.20
C LEU A 74 4.59 -4.22 2.99
N ALA A 75 4.23 -4.97 4.02
CA ALA A 75 3.95 -6.39 3.94
C ALA A 75 2.49 -6.63 4.33
N PRO A 76 1.61 -6.93 3.36
CA PRO A 76 0.23 -7.28 3.63
C PRO A 76 0.16 -8.57 4.47
N VAL A 77 -0.57 -8.52 5.58
CA VAL A 77 -0.84 -9.70 6.42
C VAL A 77 -2.32 -9.78 6.74
N TYR A 78 -2.87 -11.00 6.70
CA TYR A 78 -4.25 -11.23 7.12
C TYR A 78 -4.40 -11.04 8.64
N CYS A 79 -5.50 -10.42 9.08
CA CYS A 79 -5.83 -10.20 10.49
C CYS A 79 -7.29 -10.51 10.78
#